data_AF-A0A821INP0-F1
#
_entry.id   AF-A0A821INP0-F1
#
_cell.length_a   1.000
_cell.length_b   1.000
_cell.length_c   1.000
_cell.angle_alpha   90.00
_cell.angle_beta   90.00
_cell.angle_gamma   90.00
#
_symmetry.space_group_name_H-M   'P 1'
#
loop_
_entity.id
_entity.type
_entity.pdbx_description
1 polymer ?
#
loop_
_entity_poly.entity_id
_entity_poly.type
_entity_poly.pdbx_seq_one_letter_code
_entity_poly.pdbx_strand_id
1 'polypeptide(L)'
;LEGYIIGADDRKLRGLYGYWADALFSIDIEQFEAFLKQQQKNGTSAVITPQEQLAKSTAAIDINNYYNFSLFTMALNEWTEKDKRLRSRLPPTDCRFRPDIRRLEEGNIDQAAEEKNRLEEKQRATRRAMESSQQKWEPRWFSLVKHK
;
A
#
# COMPACT_ATOMS: atom_id res chain seq x y z
N LEU A 1 16.89 -1.15 6.53
CA LEU A 1 16.27 0.16 6.81
C LEU A 1 16.90 0.67 8.08
N GLU A 2 17.42 1.89 8.04
CA GLU A 2 18.07 2.54 9.19
C GLU A 2 17.61 4.00 9.25
N GLY A 3 17.36 4.50 10.45
CA GLY A 3 16.87 5.86 10.66
C GLY A 3 16.99 6.30 12.12
N TYR A 4 16.66 7.56 12.36
CA TYR A 4 16.70 8.16 13.69
C TYR A 4 15.41 8.92 13.97
N ILE A 5 14.98 8.90 15.23
CA ILE A 5 14.01 9.87 15.74
C ILE A 5 14.81 11.05 16.27
N ILE A 6 14.55 12.25 15.77
CA ILE A 6 15.24 13.49 16.16
C ILE A 6 14.23 14.39 16.87
N GLY A 7 14.62 14.91 18.03
CA GLY A 7 13.84 15.85 18.82
C GLY A 7 13.81 17.24 18.18
N ALA A 8 12.92 18.11 18.67
CA ALA A 8 12.83 19.50 18.21
C ALA A 8 14.09 20.33 18.51
N ASP A 9 14.96 19.84 19.40
CA ASP A 9 16.25 20.41 19.76
C ASP A 9 17.41 19.83 18.92
N ASP A 10 17.09 19.17 17.78
CA ASP A 10 18.02 18.48 16.90
C ASP A 10 18.81 17.32 17.55
N ARG A 11 18.40 16.88 18.75
CA ARG A 11 19.04 15.74 19.41
C ARG A 11 18.46 14.42 18.91
N LYS A 12 19.34 13.46 18.62
CA LYS A 12 18.92 12.09 18.30
C LYS A 12 18.37 11.43 19.57
N LEU A 13 17.13 11.02 19.53
CA LEU A 13 16.43 10.41 20.65
C LEU A 13 16.53 8.88 20.62
N ARG A 14 16.35 8.27 19.44
CA ARG A 14 16.35 6.81 19.27
C ARG A 14 16.86 6.40 17.90
N GLY A 15 17.45 5.21 17.84
CA GLY A 15 17.74 4.51 16.59
C GLY A 15 16.53 3.70 16.13
N LEU A 16 16.33 3.66 14.82
CA LEU A 16 15.37 2.77 14.14
C LEU A 16 16.14 1.89 13.17
N TYR A 17 15.90 0.59 13.23
CA TYR A 17 16.54 -0.35 12.33
C TYR A 17 15.63 -1.53 12.00
N GLY A 18 15.87 -2.18 10.88
CA GLY A 18 15.15 -3.39 10.50
C GLY A 18 15.13 -3.65 9.01
N TYR A 19 14.25 -4.55 8.60
CA TYR A 19 14.02 -4.92 7.21
C TYR A 19 12.54 -4.72 6.88
N TRP A 20 12.26 -3.91 5.87
CA TRP A 20 10.89 -3.44 5.58
C TRP A 20 9.91 -4.58 5.30
N ALA A 21 10.39 -5.74 4.84
CA ALA A 21 9.54 -6.91 4.55
C ALA A 21 9.34 -7.83 5.76
N ASP A 22 10.05 -7.59 6.87
CA ASP A 22 10.00 -8.43 8.07
C ASP A 22 9.65 -7.62 9.31
N ALA A 23 10.56 -6.80 9.84
CA ALA A 23 10.32 -6.11 11.10
C ALA A 23 11.05 -4.78 11.21
N LEU A 24 10.48 -3.90 12.02
CA LEU A 24 11.06 -2.63 12.42
C LEU A 24 11.24 -2.61 13.94
N PHE A 25 12.42 -2.20 14.38
CA PHE A 25 12.82 -2.16 15.77
C PHE A 25 13.25 -0.75 16.16
N SER A 26 13.09 -0.45 17.45
CA SER A 26 13.69 0.72 18.08
C SER A 26 14.74 0.30 19.10
N ILE A 27 15.78 1.10 19.21
CA ILE A 27 16.91 0.90 20.11
C ILE A 27 17.35 2.26 20.68
N ASP A 28 17.95 2.22 21.86
CA ASP A 28 18.68 3.35 22.43
C ASP A 28 19.76 3.90 21.47
N ILE A 29 19.97 5.22 21.51
CA ILE A 29 20.85 5.92 20.58
C ILE A 29 22.32 5.53 20.74
N GLU A 30 22.80 5.35 21.97
CA GLU A 30 24.21 5.04 22.24
C GLU A 30 24.55 3.66 21.68
N GLN A 31 23.65 2.71 21.88
CA GLN A 31 23.78 1.35 21.39
C GLN A 31 23.70 1.29 19.86
N PHE A 32 22.84 2.10 19.25
CA PHE A 32 22.71 2.16 17.79
C PHE A 32 23.97 2.72 17.12
N GLU A 33 24.54 3.80 17.66
CA GLU A 33 25.77 4.36 17.13
C GLU A 33 26.97 3.43 17.31
N ALA A 34 27.03 2.71 18.44
CA ALA A 34 28.03 1.67 18.65
C ALA A 34 27.90 0.54 17.60
N PHE A 35 26.68 0.10 17.32
CA PHE A 35 26.39 -0.90 16.28
C PHE A 35 26.86 -0.44 14.89
N LEU A 36 26.48 0.77 14.46
CA LEU A 36 26.85 1.28 13.14
C LEU A 36 28.37 1.41 12.97
N LYS A 37 29.08 1.84 14.03
CA LYS A 37 30.56 1.91 14.03
C LYS A 37 31.22 0.53 13.89
N GLN A 38 30.64 -0.51 14.49
CA GLN A 38 31.14 -1.88 14.36
C GLN A 38 30.88 -2.47 12.98
N GLN A 39 29.70 -2.20 12.40
CA GLN A 39 29.33 -2.66 11.07
C GLN A 39 30.30 -2.14 9.99
N GLN A 40 30.74 -0.88 10.11
CA GLN A 40 31.71 -0.27 9.21
C GLN A 40 33.13 -0.88 9.29
N LYS A 41 33.50 -1.45 10.45
CA LYS A 41 34.85 -2.00 10.66
C LYS A 41 34.98 -3.47 10.25
N ASN A 42 33.93 -4.27 10.44
CA ASN A 42 34.04 -5.74 10.36
C ASN A 42 33.16 -6.41 9.30
N GLY A 43 32.43 -5.65 8.46
CA GLY A 43 31.75 -6.17 7.27
C GLY A 43 30.55 -7.10 7.49
N THR A 44 30.31 -7.67 8.68
CA THR A 44 29.10 -8.31 9.28
C THR A 44 29.57 -9.22 10.44
N SER A 45 28.91 -9.52 11.57
CA SER A 45 27.50 -9.51 12.01
C SER A 45 27.48 -9.07 13.48
N ALA A 46 27.24 -7.78 13.77
CA ALA A 46 26.98 -7.37 15.15
C ALA A 46 25.53 -7.75 15.47
N VAL A 47 25.33 -8.68 16.42
CA VAL A 47 24.00 -9.06 16.88
C VAL A 47 23.52 -7.97 17.84
N ILE A 48 22.62 -7.11 17.37
CA ILE A 48 21.87 -6.22 18.26
C ILE A 48 20.81 -7.06 18.97
N THR A 49 20.78 -7.04 20.30
CA THR A 49 19.63 -7.55 21.05
C THR A 49 18.44 -6.60 20.81
N PRO A 50 17.35 -7.03 20.16
CA PRO A 50 16.21 -6.17 19.92
C PRO A 50 15.62 -5.71 21.24
N GLN A 51 15.59 -4.40 21.47
CA GLN A 51 15.01 -3.82 22.70
C GLN A 51 13.50 -3.69 22.58
N GLU A 52 13.02 -3.19 21.44
CA GLU A 52 11.60 -2.95 21.23
C GLU A 52 11.21 -3.21 19.76
N GLN A 53 10.29 -4.13 19.53
CA GLN A 53 9.75 -4.42 18.19
C GLN A 53 8.55 -3.52 17.94
N LEU A 54 8.67 -2.58 17.01
CA LEU A 54 7.62 -1.63 16.67
C LEU A 54 6.58 -2.23 15.72
N ALA A 55 7.04 -3.02 14.76
CA ALA A 55 6.18 -3.66 13.77
C ALA A 55 6.80 -4.96 13.27
N LYS A 56 5.95 -5.92 12.91
CA LYS A 56 6.35 -7.17 12.29
C LYS A 56 5.35 -7.59 11.22
N SER A 57 5.88 -8.05 10.11
CA SER A 57 5.17 -8.62 8.99
C SER A 57 4.51 -9.92 9.44
N THR A 58 3.21 -10.01 9.21
CA THR A 58 2.44 -11.22 9.53
C THR A 58 2.76 -12.30 8.50
N ALA A 59 3.08 -13.50 8.97
CA ALA A 59 3.33 -14.65 8.10
C ALA A 59 2.10 -14.92 7.21
N ALA A 60 2.38 -15.13 5.93
CA ALA A 60 1.37 -15.39 4.91
C ALA A 60 0.79 -16.81 5.06
N ILE A 61 -0.54 -16.92 5.05
CA ILE A 61 -1.25 -18.18 4.82
C ILE A 61 -1.30 -18.37 3.30
N ASP A 62 -0.66 -19.43 2.78
CA ASP A 62 -0.65 -19.89 1.37
C ASP A 62 -0.97 -18.84 0.28
N ILE A 63 -0.08 -17.84 0.14
CA ILE A 63 -0.25 -16.71 -0.79
C ILE A 63 0.19 -16.99 -2.23
N ASN A 64 0.92 -18.09 -2.44
CA ASN A 64 1.59 -18.39 -3.72
C ASN A 64 0.58 -18.57 -4.87
N ASN A 65 -0.63 -19.02 -4.54
CA ASN A 65 -1.70 -19.26 -5.52
C ASN A 65 -2.55 -18.01 -5.82
N TYR A 66 -2.34 -16.91 -5.08
CA TYR A 66 -3.17 -15.70 -5.17
C TYR A 66 -2.32 -14.44 -5.30
N TYR A 67 -1.47 -14.40 -6.33
CA TYR A 67 -0.65 -13.23 -6.66
C TYR A 67 0.27 -12.75 -5.53
N ASN A 68 0.61 -13.63 -4.58
CA ASN A 68 1.38 -13.30 -3.37
C ASN A 68 0.72 -12.20 -2.52
N PHE A 69 -0.60 -12.12 -2.54
CA PHE A 69 -1.36 -11.12 -1.79
C PHE A 69 -1.40 -11.42 -0.30
N SER A 70 -1.28 -10.36 0.51
CA SER A 70 -1.55 -10.47 1.94
C SER A 70 -3.05 -10.71 2.17
N LEU A 71 -3.41 -11.26 3.34
CA LEU A 71 -4.83 -11.40 3.73
C LEU A 71 -5.57 -10.06 3.71
N PHE A 72 -4.89 -8.97 4.08
CA PHE A 72 -5.44 -7.63 3.98
C PHE A 72 -5.77 -7.26 2.53
N THR A 73 -4.86 -7.56 1.60
CA THR A 73 -5.06 -7.32 0.16
C THR A 73 -6.23 -8.14 -0.39
N MET A 74 -6.34 -9.41 0.00
CA MET A 74 -7.46 -10.27 -0.41
C MET A 74 -8.82 -9.69 0.03
N ALA A 75 -8.88 -9.08 1.21
CA ALA A 75 -10.11 -8.47 1.74
C ALA A 75 -10.51 -7.16 1.03
N LEU A 76 -9.60 -6.49 0.30
CA LEU A 76 -9.89 -5.18 -0.30
C LEU A 76 -11.05 -5.21 -1.30
N ASN A 77 -11.15 -6.29 -2.08
CA ASN A 77 -12.13 -6.44 -3.15
C ASN A 77 -13.21 -7.50 -2.86
N GLU A 78 -13.33 -7.97 -1.62
CA GLU A 78 -14.30 -8.99 -1.23
C GLU A 78 -15.75 -8.47 -1.27
N TRP A 79 -16.69 -9.35 -1.64
CA TRP A 79 -18.13 -9.18 -1.43
C TRP A 79 -18.61 -10.21 -0.41
N THR A 80 -18.76 -9.83 0.86
CA THR A 80 -19.29 -10.73 1.89
C THR A 80 -20.82 -10.78 1.85
N GLU A 81 -21.43 -11.84 2.38
CA GLU A 81 -22.90 -11.91 2.50
C GLU A 81 -23.48 -10.79 3.39
N LYS A 82 -22.68 -10.27 4.31
CA LYS A 82 -23.00 -9.10 5.15
C LYS A 82 -23.05 -7.80 4.35
N ASP A 83 -22.51 -7.80 3.13
CA ASP A 83 -22.36 -6.63 2.25
C ASP A 83 -23.57 -6.32 1.37
N LYS A 84 -24.70 -7.00 1.50
CA LYS A 84 -25.94 -6.55 0.84
C LYS A 84 -26.28 -5.10 1.22
N ARG A 85 -26.00 -4.71 2.47
CA ARG A 85 -26.13 -3.31 2.95
C ARG A 85 -24.99 -2.41 2.52
N LEU A 86 -23.79 -2.95 2.30
CA LEU A 86 -22.64 -2.18 1.82
C LEU A 86 -22.85 -1.81 0.34
N ARG A 87 -23.26 -2.78 -0.47
CA ARG A 87 -23.51 -2.60 -1.92
C ARG A 87 -24.52 -1.51 -2.21
N SER A 88 -25.55 -1.34 -1.38
CA SER A 88 -26.53 -0.25 -1.53
C SER A 88 -26.04 1.12 -1.07
N ARG A 89 -24.93 1.18 -0.32
CA ARG A 89 -24.34 2.43 0.22
C ARG A 89 -23.12 2.91 -0.56
N LEU A 90 -22.48 2.02 -1.32
CA LEU A 90 -21.30 2.36 -2.11
C LEU A 90 -21.69 3.21 -3.34
N PRO A 91 -20.87 4.21 -3.70
CA PRO A 91 -21.07 4.95 -4.94
C PRO A 91 -20.84 4.02 -6.15
N PRO A 92 -21.46 4.29 -7.30
CA PRO A 92 -21.24 3.51 -8.52
C PRO A 92 -19.79 3.58 -9.04
N THR A 93 -18.96 4.47 -8.48
CA THR A 93 -17.54 4.63 -8.78
C THR A 93 -16.62 3.79 -7.89
N ASP A 94 -17.14 3.04 -6.91
CA ASP A 94 -16.32 2.15 -6.09
C ASP A 94 -15.70 1.04 -6.95
N CYS A 95 -14.42 0.72 -6.71
CA CYS A 95 -13.69 -0.22 -7.55
C CYS A 95 -14.22 -1.65 -7.48
N ARG A 96 -14.95 -2.04 -6.43
CA ARG A 96 -15.56 -3.38 -6.34
C ARG A 96 -16.61 -3.62 -7.42
N PHE A 97 -17.14 -2.56 -8.03
CA PHE A 97 -18.05 -2.62 -9.16
C PHE A 97 -17.35 -2.71 -10.52
N ARG A 98 -16.00 -2.70 -10.58
CA ARG A 98 -15.27 -2.85 -11.85
C ARG A 98 -15.42 -4.28 -12.39
N PRO A 99 -16.10 -4.46 -13.55
CA PRO A 99 -16.38 -5.79 -14.08
C PRO A 99 -15.11 -6.52 -14.54
N ASP A 100 -14.12 -5.80 -15.09
CA ASP A 100 -12.87 -6.39 -15.55
C ASP A 100 -12.06 -7.04 -14.41
N ILE A 101 -11.95 -6.35 -13.27
CA ILE A 101 -11.30 -6.89 -12.07
C ILE A 101 -12.08 -8.09 -11.52
N ARG A 102 -13.41 -7.99 -11.46
CA ARG A 102 -14.27 -9.09 -10.96
C ARG A 102 -14.12 -10.35 -11.81
N ARG A 103 -14.15 -10.22 -13.15
CA ARG A 103 -13.97 -11.34 -14.07
C ARG A 103 -12.59 -11.99 -13.91
N LEU A 104 -11.55 -11.19 -13.70
CA LEU A 104 -10.20 -11.69 -13.45
C LEU A 104 -10.13 -12.51 -12.15
N GLU A 105 -10.74 -12.02 -11.07
CA GLU A 105 -10.80 -12.74 -9.78
C GLU A 105 -11.57 -14.06 -9.87
N GLU A 106 -12.57 -14.14 -10.74
CA GLU A 106 -13.33 -15.37 -11.03
C GLU A 106 -12.58 -16.33 -11.99
N GLY A 107 -11.38 -15.96 -12.47
CA GLY A 107 -10.59 -16.75 -13.41
C GLY A 107 -11.02 -16.60 -14.88
N ASN A 108 -11.96 -15.71 -15.20
CA ASN A 108 -12.47 -15.48 -16.54
C ASN A 108 -11.60 -14.48 -17.32
N ILE A 109 -10.41 -14.92 -17.75
CA ILE A 109 -9.37 -14.05 -18.35
C ILE A 109 -9.84 -13.32 -19.61
N ASP A 110 -10.51 -14.02 -20.53
CA ASP A 110 -10.95 -13.44 -21.81
C ASP A 110 -11.98 -12.34 -21.60
N GLN A 111 -12.98 -12.59 -20.74
CA GLN A 111 -14.00 -11.59 -20.40
C GLN A 111 -13.42 -10.41 -19.64
N ALA A 112 -12.41 -10.64 -18.79
CA ALA A 112 -11.71 -9.56 -18.11
C ALA A 112 -11.00 -8.63 -19.11
N ALA A 113 -10.35 -9.20 -20.13
CA ALA A 113 -9.68 -8.43 -21.18
C ALA A 113 -10.68 -7.62 -22.02
N GLU A 114 -11.82 -8.21 -22.39
CA GLU A 114 -12.89 -7.51 -23.11
C GLU A 114 -13.45 -6.33 -22.31
N GLU A 115 -13.81 -6.56 -21.04
CA GLU A 115 -14.34 -5.52 -20.16
C GLU A 115 -13.32 -4.40 -19.89
N LYS A 116 -12.04 -4.75 -19.77
CA LYS A 116 -10.95 -3.77 -19.63
C LYS A 116 -10.90 -2.85 -20.85
N ASN A 117 -10.88 -3.41 -22.07
CA ASN A 117 -10.86 -2.64 -23.30
C ASN A 117 -12.06 -1.71 -23.41
N ARG A 118 -13.27 -2.22 -23.13
CA ARG A 118 -14.52 -1.45 -23.12
C ARG A 118 -14.48 -0.25 -22.17
N LEU A 119 -13.96 -0.45 -20.95
CA LEU A 119 -13.83 0.61 -19.94
C LEU A 119 -12.80 1.67 -20.35
N GLU A 120 -11.63 1.26 -20.85
CA GLU A 120 -10.57 2.17 -21.30
C GLU A 120 -10.99 2.98 -22.52
N GLU A 121 -11.69 2.37 -23.48
CA GLU A 121 -12.28 3.07 -24.62
C GLU A 121 -13.32 4.10 -24.20
N LYS A 122 -14.22 3.74 -23.27
CA LYS A 122 -15.20 4.68 -22.71
C LYS A 122 -14.53 5.87 -22.02
N GLN A 123 -13.47 5.63 -21.24
CA GLN A 123 -12.70 6.70 -20.60
C GLN A 123 -12.00 7.60 -21.64
N ARG A 124 -11.39 7.01 -22.67
CA ARG A 124 -10.74 7.77 -23.76
C ARG A 124 -11.76 8.62 -24.53
N ALA A 125 -12.92 8.07 -24.87
CA ALA A 125 -13.99 8.79 -25.55
C ALA A 125 -14.52 9.97 -24.71
N THR A 126 -14.74 9.75 -23.41
CA THR A 126 -15.19 10.80 -22.47
C THR A 126 -14.17 11.93 -22.38
N ARG A 127 -12.87 11.60 -22.32
CA ARG A 127 -11.78 12.59 -22.32
C ARG A 127 -11.78 13.43 -23.60
N ARG A 128 -11.84 12.79 -24.78
CA ARG A 128 -11.88 13.49 -26.08
C ARG A 128 -13.10 14.43 -26.17
N ALA A 129 -14.25 13.99 -25.68
CA ALA A 129 -15.46 14.80 -25.66
C ALA A 129 -15.30 16.05 -24.76
N MET A 130 -14.76 15.89 -23.54
CA MET A 130 -14.49 17.02 -22.63
C MET A 130 -13.47 18.01 -23.21
N GLU A 131 -12.40 17.51 -23.85
CA GLU A 131 -11.41 18.35 -24.53
C GLU A 131 -12.06 19.15 -25.67
N SER A 132 -12.91 18.51 -26.47
CA SER A 132 -13.61 19.16 -27.58
C SER A 132 -14.64 20.20 -27.13
N SER A 133 -15.25 20.02 -25.95
CA SER A 133 -16.19 20.96 -25.36
C SER A 133 -15.53 22.02 -24.45
N GLN A 134 -14.20 22.04 -24.36
CA GLN A 134 -13.43 22.87 -23.43
C GLN A 134 -13.87 22.74 -21.95
N GLN A 135 -14.48 21.61 -21.58
CA GLN A 135 -14.90 21.34 -20.22
C GLN A 135 -13.73 20.81 -19.39
N LYS A 136 -13.49 21.41 -18.21
CA LYS A 136 -12.47 20.95 -17.28
C LYS A 136 -12.97 19.78 -16.44
N TRP A 137 -12.16 18.73 -16.30
CA TRP A 137 -12.43 17.63 -15.36
C TRP A 137 -12.14 18.07 -13.91
N GLU A 138 -13.05 17.75 -12.99
CA GLU A 138 -12.92 18.03 -11.56
C GLU A 138 -13.16 16.78 -10.72
N PRO A 139 -12.24 16.42 -9.79
CA PRO A 139 -12.47 15.32 -8.86
C PRO A 139 -13.67 15.59 -7.94
N ARG A 140 -14.53 14.58 -7.75
CA ARG A 140 -15.75 14.74 -6.95
C ARG A 140 -15.51 14.86 -5.44
N TRP A 141 -14.51 14.16 -4.93
CA TRP A 141 -14.34 13.95 -3.47
C TRP A 141 -13.15 14.72 -2.88
N PHE A 142 -12.30 15.33 -3.72
CA PHE A 142 -11.06 15.98 -3.29
C PHE A 142 -10.86 17.30 -4.02
N SER A 143 -10.22 18.25 -3.35
CA SER A 143 -9.82 19.53 -3.93
C SER A 143 -8.31 19.73 -3.74
N LEU A 144 -7.69 20.43 -4.69
CA LEU A 144 -6.26 20.73 -4.63
C LEU A 144 -6.01 21.85 -3.62
N VAL A 145 -5.24 21.55 -2.58
CA VAL A 145 -4.84 22.51 -1.53
C VAL A 145 -3.33 22.45 -1.33
N LYS A 146 -2.73 23.58 -0.92
CA LYS A 146 -1.33 23.59 -0.50
C LYS A 146 -1.22 22.96 0.89
N HIS A 147 -0.36 21.96 1.04
CA HIS A 147 -0.01 21.43 2.36
C HIS A 147 0.66 22.56 3.16
N LYS A 148 0.20 22.78 4.39
CA LYS A 148 0.79 23.75 5.32
C LYS A 148 1.99 23.16 6.04
#